data_AF-A0A7R9YBU5-F1
#
_entry.id   AF-A0A7R9YBU5-F1
#
_cell.length_a   1.000
_cell.length_b   1.000
_cell.length_c   1.000
_cell.angle_alpha   90.00
_cell.angle_beta   90.00
_cell.angle_gamma   90.00
#
_symmetry.space_group_name_H-M   'P 1'
#
loop_
_entity.id
_entity.type
_entity.pdbx_description
1 polymer ?
#
loop_
_entity_poly.entity_id
_entity_poly.type
_entity_poly.pdbx_seq_one_letter_code
_entity_poly.pdbx_strand_id
1 'polypeptide(L)'
;DVDIPPPPKSLYEFERAWRSLKDNHKPFVRYLATFTQKDFRRVIRESTDMEVYTSIFAAANQEMDPISAVKILYYISRTDAFGMTKLMLTGEDRSLVAEILHKAEDAAEDHEARLQLIRKCKAAYP
;
A
#
# COMPACT_ATOMS: atom_id res chain seq x y z
N ASP A 1 -22.12 9.81 -1.36
CA ASP A 1 -21.14 8.84 -0.83
C ASP A 1 -20.90 7.73 -1.82
N VAL A 2 -19.63 7.37 -2.05
CA VAL A 2 -19.26 6.18 -2.83
C VAL A 2 -19.38 4.97 -1.92
N ASP A 3 -20.12 3.94 -2.34
CA ASP A 3 -20.22 2.68 -1.60
C ASP A 3 -18.88 1.95 -1.62
N ILE A 4 -18.38 1.56 -0.44
CA ILE A 4 -17.08 0.90 -0.29
C ILE A 4 -17.29 -0.62 -0.33
N PRO A 5 -16.75 -1.33 -1.33
CA PRO A 5 -16.90 -2.78 -1.42
C PRO A 5 -16.32 -3.50 -0.19
N PRO A 6 -16.80 -4.70 0.14
CA PRO A 6 -16.18 -5.52 1.18
C PRO A 6 -14.77 -5.96 0.77
N PRO A 7 -13.93 -6.40 1.73
CA PRO A 7 -12.60 -6.92 1.44
C PRO A 7 -12.63 -8.03 0.37
N PRO A 8 -11.76 -7.98 -0.64
CA PRO A 8 -11.81 -8.89 -1.77
C PRO A 8 -11.39 -10.29 -1.34
N LYS A 9 -11.92 -11.29 -2.04
CA LYS A 9 -11.58 -12.70 -1.83
C LYS A 9 -10.58 -13.23 -2.85
N SER A 10 -10.38 -12.52 -3.94
CA SER A 10 -9.52 -12.87 -5.07
C SER A 10 -8.86 -11.63 -5.68
N LEU A 11 -7.80 -11.83 -6.47
CA LEU A 11 -7.16 -10.76 -7.23
C LEU A 11 -8.16 -10.07 -8.19
N TYR A 12 -9.01 -10.84 -8.85
CA TYR A 12 -10.02 -10.31 -9.76
C TYR A 12 -11.00 -9.34 -9.08
N GLU A 13 -11.52 -9.70 -7.91
CA GLU A 13 -12.40 -8.82 -7.12
C GLU A 13 -11.69 -7.53 -6.71
N PHE A 14 -10.41 -7.66 -6.34
CA PHE A 14 -9.59 -6.50 -5.99
C PHE A 14 -9.38 -5.57 -7.17
N GLU A 15 -8.93 -6.07 -8.32
CA GLU A 15 -8.72 -5.25 -9.50
C GLU A 15 -10.01 -4.62 -10.01
N ARG A 16 -11.14 -5.33 -9.92
CA ARG A 16 -12.45 -4.78 -10.29
C ARG A 16 -12.80 -3.57 -9.42
N ALA A 17 -12.64 -3.69 -8.10
CA ALA A 17 -12.87 -2.59 -7.17
C ALA A 17 -11.86 -1.45 -7.39
N TRP A 18 -10.58 -1.77 -7.59
CA TRP A 18 -9.55 -0.79 -7.90
C TRP A 18 -9.88 0.01 -9.17
N ARG A 19 -10.23 -0.64 -10.29
CA ARG A 19 -10.62 0.05 -11.53
C ARG A 19 -11.77 1.03 -11.33
N SER A 20 -12.71 0.75 -10.42
CA SER A 20 -13.81 1.67 -10.10
C SER A 20 -13.44 2.80 -9.13
N LEU A 21 -12.32 2.68 -8.41
CA LEU A 21 -11.94 3.60 -7.34
C LEU A 21 -10.65 4.38 -7.63
N LYS A 22 -9.82 3.96 -8.61
CA LYS A 22 -8.45 4.48 -8.81
C LYS A 22 -8.39 5.97 -9.10
N ASP A 23 -9.40 6.52 -9.76
CA ASP A 23 -9.48 7.95 -10.09
C ASP A 23 -9.91 8.82 -8.89
N ASN A 24 -10.26 8.22 -7.75
CA ASN A 24 -10.61 8.92 -6.52
C ASN A 24 -9.90 8.30 -5.31
N HIS A 25 -8.81 8.94 -4.89
CA HIS A 25 -7.94 8.42 -3.83
C HIS A 25 -8.69 8.19 -2.50
N LYS A 26 -9.65 9.05 -2.11
CA LYS A 26 -10.34 8.93 -0.81
C LYS A 26 -11.14 7.63 -0.65
N PRO A 27 -12.08 7.28 -1.56
CA PRO A 27 -12.74 5.98 -1.56
C PRO A 27 -11.76 4.81 -1.67
N PHE A 28 -10.71 4.94 -2.49
CA PHE A 28 -9.74 3.86 -2.64
C PHE A 28 -8.97 3.58 -1.35
N VAL A 29 -8.52 4.62 -0.66
CA VAL A 29 -7.88 4.50 0.66
C VAL A 29 -8.82 3.88 1.70
N ARG A 30 -10.10 4.28 1.72
CA ARG A 30 -11.11 3.68 2.60
C ARG A 30 -11.29 2.19 2.31
N TYR A 31 -11.27 1.80 1.03
CA TYR A 31 -11.33 0.41 0.62
C TYR A 31 -10.08 -0.37 1.08
N LEU A 32 -8.87 0.15 0.84
CA LEU A 32 -7.61 -0.46 1.29
C LEU A 32 -7.54 -0.62 2.83
N ALA A 33 -8.11 0.33 3.57
CA ALA A 33 -8.16 0.27 5.04
C ALA A 33 -9.01 -0.91 5.58
N THR A 34 -9.87 -1.51 4.75
CA THR A 34 -10.63 -2.71 5.14
C THR A 34 -9.78 -4.00 5.11
N PHE A 35 -8.56 -3.94 4.57
CA PHE A 35 -7.73 -5.12 4.33
C PHE A 35 -6.83 -5.39 5.51
N THR A 36 -6.71 -6.67 5.87
CA THR A 36 -5.65 -7.14 6.76
C THR A 36 -4.39 -7.51 5.96
N GLN A 37 -3.27 -7.70 6.65
CA GLN A 37 -2.06 -8.28 6.03
C GLN A 37 -2.35 -9.62 5.33
N LYS A 38 -3.23 -10.45 5.92
CA LYS A 38 -3.62 -11.74 5.36
C LYS A 38 -4.41 -11.56 4.06
N ASP A 39 -5.24 -10.51 3.97
CA ASP A 39 -5.97 -10.19 2.74
C ASP A 39 -5.03 -9.79 1.63
N PHE A 40 -4.08 -8.89 1.89
CA PHE A 40 -3.03 -8.53 0.93
C PHE A 40 -2.27 -9.74 0.41
N ARG A 41 -1.78 -10.61 1.29
CA ARG A 41 -1.09 -11.85 0.89
C ARG A 41 -1.95 -12.80 0.09
N ARG A 42 -3.24 -12.91 0.44
CA ARG A 42 -4.20 -13.81 -0.22
C ARG A 42 -4.58 -13.32 -1.61
N VAL A 43 -4.77 -12.00 -1.75
CA VAL A 43 -5.29 -11.35 -2.94
C VAL A 43 -4.17 -11.04 -3.92
N ILE A 44 -3.08 -10.45 -3.44
CA ILE A 44 -1.87 -10.15 -4.21
C ILE A 44 -0.88 -11.30 -4.03
N ARG A 45 -1.29 -12.49 -4.45
CA ARG A 45 -0.49 -13.71 -4.30
C ARG A 45 0.46 -13.90 -5.48
N GLU A 46 0.01 -13.52 -6.67
CA GLU A 46 0.76 -13.53 -7.92
C GLU A 46 1.02 -12.08 -8.38
N SER A 47 1.82 -11.90 -9.44
CA SER A 47 2.08 -10.56 -9.99
C SER A 47 0.76 -9.90 -10.40
N THR A 48 0.51 -8.70 -9.88
CA THR A 48 -0.54 -7.79 -10.36
C THR A 48 0.09 -6.73 -11.28
N ASP A 49 -0.74 -6.02 -12.02
CA ASP A 49 -0.31 -4.87 -12.83
C ASP A 49 0.45 -3.83 -11.97
N MET A 50 1.53 -3.28 -12.51
CA MET A 50 2.32 -2.22 -11.84
C MET A 50 1.49 -0.96 -11.61
N GLU A 51 0.52 -0.65 -12.47
CA GLU A 51 -0.38 0.49 -12.31
C GLU A 51 -1.16 0.41 -10.98
N VAL A 52 -1.46 -0.82 -10.53
CA VAL A 52 -2.14 -1.04 -9.24
C VAL A 52 -1.25 -0.61 -8.08
N TYR A 53 0.03 -0.98 -8.11
CA TYR A 53 0.98 -0.59 -7.06
C TYR A 53 1.19 0.93 -7.04
N THR A 54 1.40 1.55 -8.21
CA THR A 54 1.51 3.00 -8.34
C THR A 54 0.28 3.72 -7.78
N SER A 55 -0.92 3.23 -8.11
CA SER A 55 -2.18 3.77 -7.57
C SER A 55 -2.26 3.64 -6.04
N ILE A 56 -1.82 2.52 -5.48
CA ILE A 56 -1.80 2.32 -4.02
C ILE A 56 -0.83 3.30 -3.36
N PHE A 57 0.39 3.45 -3.91
CA PHE A 57 1.39 4.36 -3.35
C PHE A 57 0.94 5.81 -3.41
N ALA A 58 0.37 6.24 -4.55
CA ALA A 58 -0.15 7.59 -4.72
C ALA A 58 -1.29 7.89 -3.73
N ALA A 59 -2.28 6.99 -3.64
CA ALA A 59 -3.41 7.16 -2.74
C ALA A 59 -2.98 7.13 -1.25
N ALA A 60 -2.05 6.24 -0.88
CA ALA A 60 -1.51 6.17 0.48
C ALA A 60 -0.71 7.44 0.83
N ASN A 61 0.08 7.97 -0.10
CA ASN A 61 0.86 9.19 0.14
C ASN A 61 -0.02 10.44 0.32
N GLN A 62 -1.16 10.49 -0.38
CA GLN A 62 -2.03 11.67 -0.42
C GLN A 62 -3.12 11.67 0.65
N GLU A 63 -3.75 10.53 0.94
CA GLU A 63 -5.00 10.49 1.71
C GLU A 63 -4.93 9.64 3.00
N MET A 64 -3.88 8.84 3.20
CA MET A 64 -3.72 8.06 4.44
C MET A 64 -2.95 8.84 5.51
N ASP A 65 -3.23 8.55 6.78
CA ASP A 65 -2.29 8.92 7.83
C ASP A 65 -0.94 8.21 7.61
N PRO A 66 0.20 8.85 7.94
CA PRO A 66 1.51 8.32 7.59
C PRO A 66 1.78 6.90 8.12
N ILE A 67 1.29 6.58 9.31
CA ILE A 67 1.51 5.26 9.92
C ILE A 67 0.69 4.17 9.22
N SER A 68 -0.55 4.46 8.85
CA SER A 68 -1.36 3.53 8.05
C SER A 68 -0.82 3.35 6.64
N ALA A 69 -0.30 4.42 6.02
CA ALA A 69 0.39 4.31 4.73
C ALA A 69 1.59 3.35 4.82
N VAL A 70 2.41 3.46 5.87
CA VAL A 70 3.53 2.52 6.10
C VAL A 70 3.02 1.10 6.37
N LYS A 71 1.89 0.90 7.04
CA LYS A 71 1.29 -0.44 7.18
C LYS A 71 0.94 -1.06 5.82
N ILE A 72 0.41 -0.27 4.89
CA ILE A 72 0.12 -0.75 3.52
C ILE A 72 1.42 -1.14 2.80
N LEU A 73 2.46 -0.29 2.86
CA LEU A 73 3.78 -0.62 2.33
C LEU A 73 4.32 -1.92 2.92
N TYR A 74 4.18 -2.10 4.24
CA TYR A 74 4.55 -3.33 4.92
C TYR A 74 3.74 -4.52 4.44
N TYR A 75 2.43 -4.41 4.23
CA TYR A 75 1.60 -5.51 3.74
C TYR A 75 2.01 -5.94 2.33
N ILE A 76 2.26 -4.97 1.44
CA ILE A 76 2.80 -5.23 0.10
C ILE A 76 4.17 -5.89 0.19
N SER A 77 5.06 -5.45 1.07
CA SER A 77 6.38 -6.04 1.26
C SER A 77 6.35 -7.52 1.70
N ARG A 78 5.18 -8.05 2.02
CA ARG A 78 4.96 -9.38 2.58
C ARG A 78 4.21 -10.28 1.63
N THR A 79 3.86 -9.81 0.43
CA THR A 79 3.30 -10.62 -0.65
C THR A 79 4.39 -11.44 -1.33
N ASP A 80 4.00 -12.55 -1.94
CA ASP A 80 4.95 -13.43 -2.65
C ASP A 80 5.48 -12.75 -3.92
N ALA A 81 4.67 -11.88 -4.54
CA ALA A 81 5.03 -11.11 -5.73
C ALA A 81 6.04 -9.97 -5.46
N PHE A 82 6.26 -9.57 -4.20
CA PHE A 82 7.03 -8.37 -3.86
C PHE A 82 8.45 -8.38 -4.42
N GLY A 83 9.11 -9.54 -4.46
CA GLY A 83 10.47 -9.65 -4.98
C GLY A 83 10.58 -9.14 -6.43
N MET A 84 9.63 -9.50 -7.29
CA MET A 84 9.57 -9.01 -8.67
C MET A 84 9.07 -7.58 -8.73
N THR A 85 8.00 -7.25 -7.99
CA THR A 85 7.46 -5.87 -7.93
C THR A 85 8.54 -4.86 -7.56
N LYS A 86 9.39 -5.17 -6.57
CA LYS A 86 10.51 -4.32 -6.14
C LYS A 86 11.45 -3.97 -7.29
N LEU A 87 11.73 -4.90 -8.19
CA LEU A 87 12.60 -4.69 -9.34
C LEU A 87 11.95 -3.81 -10.41
N MET A 88 10.61 -3.84 -10.49
CA MET A 88 9.82 -3.11 -11.48
C MET A 88 9.39 -1.72 -11.01
N LEU A 89 9.65 -1.33 -9.75
CA LEU A 89 9.34 0.00 -9.24
C LEU A 89 10.03 1.09 -10.06
N THR A 90 9.23 1.99 -10.59
CA THR A 90 9.68 3.18 -11.34
C THR A 90 10.32 4.21 -10.40
N GLY A 91 10.92 5.26 -10.98
CA GLY A 91 11.42 6.39 -10.19
C GLY A 91 10.31 7.12 -9.41
N GLU A 92 9.12 7.19 -9.99
CA GLU A 92 7.93 7.78 -9.35
C GLU A 92 7.49 6.94 -8.14
N ASP A 93 7.36 5.62 -8.32
CA ASP A 93 6.96 4.72 -7.22
C ASP A 93 7.92 4.83 -6.04
N ARG A 94 9.23 4.87 -6.32
CA ARG A 94 10.27 5.01 -5.29
C ARG A 94 10.18 6.34 -4.55
N SER A 95 9.87 7.41 -5.28
CA SER A 95 9.70 8.75 -4.69
C SER A 95 8.48 8.77 -3.77
N LEU A 96 7.35 8.21 -4.20
CA LEU A 96 6.15 8.09 -3.37
C LEU A 96 6.40 7.25 -2.10
N VAL A 97 7.09 6.12 -2.23
CA VAL A 97 7.47 5.28 -1.08
C VAL A 97 8.39 6.04 -0.10
N ALA A 98 9.38 6.77 -0.61
CA ALA A 98 10.29 7.55 0.21
C ALA A 98 9.55 8.67 0.96
N GLU A 99 8.62 9.37 0.30
CA GLU A 99 7.78 10.41 0.92
C GLU A 99 6.89 9.84 2.03
N ILE A 100 6.24 8.69 1.80
CA ILE A 100 5.44 8.01 2.83
C ILE A 100 6.30 7.69 4.05
N LEU A 101 7.48 7.12 3.84
CA LEU A 101 8.38 6.74 4.93
C LEU A 101 8.89 7.96 5.69
N HIS A 102 9.22 9.05 5.00
CA HIS A 102 9.65 10.30 5.62
C HIS A 102 8.55 10.92 6.48
N LYS A 103 7.34 11.10 5.95
CA LYS A 103 6.17 11.58 6.70
C LYS A 103 5.88 10.73 7.95
N ALA A 104 6.10 9.43 7.85
CA ALA A 104 5.88 8.51 8.96
C ALA A 104 6.94 8.60 10.05
N GLU A 105 8.20 8.91 9.72
CA GLU A 105 9.25 9.16 10.69
C GLU A 105 8.94 10.40 11.53
N ASP A 106 8.53 11.49 10.87
CA ASP A 106 8.14 12.72 11.54
C ASP A 106 6.93 12.48 12.47
N ALA A 107 5.97 11.68 12.03
CA ALA A 107 4.77 11.34 12.81
C ALA A 107 4.98 10.24 13.88
N ALA A 108 6.16 9.60 13.94
CA ALA A 108 6.39 8.50 14.86
C ALA A 108 6.61 8.95 16.31
N GLU A 109 7.05 10.19 16.54
CA GLU A 109 7.22 10.83 17.87
C GLU A 109 7.80 9.88 18.94
N ASP A 110 8.97 9.28 18.67
CA ASP A 110 9.68 8.30 19.53
C ASP A 110 8.91 7.02 19.90
N HIS A 111 7.77 6.75 19.26
CA HIS A 111 7.03 5.51 19.47
C HIS A 111 7.76 4.33 18.82
N GLU A 112 8.55 3.60 19.60
CA GLU A 112 9.47 2.56 19.12
C GLU A 112 8.80 1.51 18.21
N ALA A 113 7.57 1.07 18.50
CA ALA A 113 6.87 0.13 17.62
C ALA A 113 6.61 0.68 16.20
N ARG A 114 6.33 2.00 16.08
CA ARG A 114 6.13 2.66 14.78
C ARG A 114 7.48 2.79 14.06
N LEU A 115 8.52 3.20 14.77
CA LEU A 115 9.88 3.26 14.24
C LEU A 115 10.36 1.88 13.75
N GLN A 116 10.08 0.81 14.48
CA GLN A 116 10.42 -0.55 14.06
C GLN A 116 9.70 -0.95 12.77
N LEU A 117 8.42 -0.58 12.60
CA LEU A 117 7.68 -0.83 11.38
C LEU A 117 8.27 -0.06 10.19
N ILE A 118 8.61 1.22 10.39
CA ILE A 118 9.24 2.07 9.38
C ILE A 118 10.60 1.49 8.96
N ARG A 119 11.45 1.11 9.91
CA ARG A 119 12.75 0.46 9.64
C ARG A 119 12.59 -0.83 8.85
N LYS A 120 11.58 -1.66 9.16
CA LYS A 120 11.26 -2.88 8.40
C LYS A 120 10.86 -2.56 6.95
N CYS A 121 10.17 -1.45 6.71
CA CYS A 121 9.81 -1.02 5.36
C CYS A 121 11.03 -0.47 4.61
N LYS A 122 11.83 0.40 5.24
CA LYS A 122 13.10 0.90 4.66
C LYS A 122 14.06 -0.22 4.26
N ALA A 123 14.11 -1.31 5.03
CA ALA A 123 14.93 -2.47 4.67
C ALA A 123 14.36 -3.27 3.48
N ALA A 124 13.04 -3.20 3.26
CA ALA A 124 12.36 -3.95 2.20
C ALA A 124 12.39 -3.21 0.86
N TYR A 125 12.17 -1.89 0.87
CA TYR A 125 12.15 -1.05 -0.32
C TYR A 125 13.56 -0.52 -0.65
N PRO A 126 13.87 -0.30 -1.94
CA PRO A 126 15.18 0.21 -2.38
C PRO A 126 15.32 1.72 -2.19
#